data_AF-A0A7C4ZIW2-F1
#
_entry.id   AF-A0A7C4ZIW2-F1
#
_cell.length_a   1.000
_cell.length_b   1.000
_cell.length_c   1.000
_cell.angle_alpha   90.00
_cell.angle_beta   90.00
_cell.angle_gamma   90.00
#
_symmetry.space_group_name_H-M   'P 1'
#
loop_
_entity.id
_entity.type
_entity.pdbx_description
1 polymer ?
#
loop_
_entity_poly.entity_id
_entity_poly.type
_entity_poly.pdbx_seq_one_letter_code
_entity_poly.pdbx_strand_id
1 'polypeptide(L)' 'MSEVKNKKGRLLFREVKGFIYGNVLGLFFSIAIYLLASAVNSISPLPVVPTVLATIMYSASVLCGVAVEYSQWLEDQT' A
#
# COMPACT_ATOMS: atom_id res chain seq x y z
N MET A 1 -9.51 -28.15 -20.32
CA MET A 1 -8.64 -27.11 -20.94
C MET A 1 -9.19 -25.67 -20.77
N SER A 2 -10.42 -25.48 -20.27
CA SER A 2 -11.02 -24.16 -19.97
C SER A 2 -10.65 -23.60 -18.57
N GLU A 3 -10.39 -24.44 -17.57
CA GLU A 3 -10.10 -23.97 -16.20
C GLU A 3 -8.74 -23.27 -16.05
N VAL A 4 -7.70 -23.75 -16.73
CA VAL A 4 -6.34 -23.17 -16.63
C VAL A 4 -6.28 -21.76 -17.23
N LYS A 5 -7.11 -21.47 -18.25
CA LYS A 5 -7.23 -20.13 -18.85
C LYS A 5 -7.88 -19.12 -17.90
N ASN A 6 -8.75 -19.59 -17.00
CA ASN A 6 -9.51 -18.74 -16.08
C ASN A 6 -8.65 -18.26 -14.89
N LYS A 7 -7.63 -19.03 -14.49
CA LYS A 7 -6.70 -18.64 -13.41
C LYS A 7 -5.71 -17.53 -13.82
N LYS A 8 -5.25 -17.51 -15.07
CA LYS A 8 -4.35 -16.46 -15.59
C LYS A 8 -5.03 -15.10 -15.78
N GLY A 9 -6.33 -15.09 -16.09
CA GLY A 9 -7.10 -13.85 -16.30
C GLY A 9 -7.40 -13.03 -15.05
N ARG A 10 -7.12 -13.56 -13.85
CA ARG A 10 -7.46 -12.90 -12.56
C ARG A 10 -6.34 -12.02 -11.99
N LEU A 11 -5.18 -11.92 -12.64
CA LEU A 11 -4.07 -11.09 -12.15
C LEU A 11 -4.50 -9.62 -11.98
N LEU A 12 -5.03 -9.00 -13.03
CA LEU A 12 -5.49 -7.60 -12.97
C LEU A 12 -6.52 -7.36 -11.86
N PHE A 13 -7.43 -8.31 -11.63
CA PHE A 13 -8.41 -8.20 -10.55
C PHE A 13 -7.76 -8.22 -9.16
N ARG A 14 -6.75 -9.08 -8.96
CA ARG A 14 -6.01 -9.18 -7.69
C ARG A 14 -5.13 -7.96 -7.44
N GLU A 15 -4.43 -7.47 -8.46
CA GLU A 15 -3.64 -6.23 -8.36
C GLU A 15 -4.53 -5.03 -8.02
N VAL A 16 -5.69 -4.90 -8.68
CA VAL A 16 -6.66 -3.82 -8.39
C VAL A 16 -7.22 -3.96 -6.98
N LYS A 17 -7.52 -5.18 -6.53
CA LYS A 17 -7.94 -5.45 -5.15
C LYS A 17 -6.85 -5.01 -4.16
N GLY A 18 -5.61 -5.44 -4.36
CA GLY A 18 -4.46 -5.08 -3.53
C GLY A 18 -4.20 -3.57 -3.51
N PHE A 19 -4.33 -2.92 -4.66
CA PHE A 19 -4.26 -1.46 -4.78
C PHE A 19 -5.34 -0.76 -3.94
N ILE A 20 -6.60 -1.21 -4.00
CA ILE A 20 -7.69 -0.62 -3.22
C ILE A 20 -7.43 -0.79 -1.71
N TYR A 21 -7.04 -1.99 -1.26
CA TYR A 21 -6.70 -2.22 0.15
C TYR A 21 -5.51 -1.37 0.61
N GLY A 22 -4.46 -1.31 -0.21
CA GLY A 22 -3.28 -0.49 0.05
C GLY A 22 -3.61 1.00 0.12
N ASN A 23 -4.57 1.49 -0.68
CA ASN A 23 -5.05 2.87 -0.61
C ASN A 23 -5.80 3.15 0.70
N VAL A 24 -6.71 2.28 1.10
CA VAL A 24 -7.49 2.47 2.33
C VAL A 24 -6.54 2.49 3.54
N LEU A 25 -5.70 1.46 3.68
CA LEU A 25 -4.74 1.38 4.78
C LEU A 25 -3.71 2.52 4.72
N GLY A 26 -3.19 2.82 3.53
CA GLY A 26 -2.25 3.89 3.31
C GLY A 26 -2.78 5.25 3.72
N LEU A 27 -4.06 5.56 3.45
CA LEU A 27 -4.68 6.81 3.89
C LEU A 27 -4.77 6.88 5.41
N PHE A 28 -5.23 5.82 6.09
CA PHE A 28 -5.31 5.80 7.55
C PHE A 28 -3.94 5.99 8.22
N PHE A 29 -2.93 5.22 7.80
CA PHE A 29 -1.59 5.32 8.36
C PHE A 29 -0.89 6.64 8.00
N SER A 30 -1.04 7.12 6.78
CA SER A 30 -0.47 8.40 6.34
C SER A 30 -1.01 9.57 7.15
N ILE A 31 -2.33 9.62 7.38
CA ILE A 31 -2.96 10.65 8.21
C ILE A 31 -2.46 10.57 9.65
N ALA A 32 -2.40 9.37 10.24
CA ALA A 32 -1.91 9.18 11.60
C ALA A 32 -0.46 9.67 11.76
N ILE A 33 0.41 9.32 10.82
CA ILE A 33 1.83 9.72 10.81
C ILE A 33 1.97 11.22 10.57
N TYR A 34 1.16 11.81 9.68
CA TYR A 34 1.15 13.25 9.47
C TYR A 34 0.80 14.02 10.74
N LEU A 35 -0.27 13.61 11.44
CA LEU A 35 -0.71 14.25 12.67
C LEU A 35 0.35 14.12 13.77
N LEU A 36 0.93 12.93 13.95
CA LEU A 36 1.97 12.69 14.93
C LEU A 36 3.23 13.51 14.63
N ALA A 37 3.73 13.46 13.39
CA ALA A 37 4.93 14.19 12.99
C ALA A 37 4.72 15.71 13.07
N SER A 38 3.52 16.21 12.75
CA SER A 38 3.18 17.63 12.89
C SER A 38 3.17 18.07 14.35
N ALA A 39 2.62 17.24 15.26
CA ALA A 39 2.64 17.52 16.70
C ALA A 39 4.05 17.48 17.29
N VAL A 40 4.91 16.59 16.83
CA VAL A 40 6.33 16.57 17.25
C VAL A 40 7.07 17.79 16.71
N ASN A 41 6.83 18.15 15.44
CA ASN A 41 7.49 19.29 14.79
C ASN A 41 7.13 20.64 15.42
N SER A 42 5.99 20.76 16.12
CA SER A 42 5.62 21.98 16.85
C SER A 42 6.38 22.14 18.18
N ILE A 43 6.91 21.05 18.74
CA ILE A 43 7.69 21.04 19.99
C ILE A 43 9.19 21.14 19.67
N SER A 44 9.65 20.35 18.70
CA SER A 44 11.04 20.32 18.26
C SER A 44 11.08 20.14 16.75
N PRO A 45 11.75 21.03 16.00
CA PRO A 45 11.77 20.95 14.55
C PRO A 45 12.43 19.65 14.10
N LEU A 46 11.69 18.88 13.31
CA LEU A 46 12.16 17.65 12.71
C LEU A 46 13.02 17.96 11.48
N PRO A 47 14.07 17.17 11.21
CA PRO A 47 14.88 17.32 10.01
C PRO A 47 14.12 16.95 8.72
N VAL A 48 12.98 16.27 8.86
CA VAL A 48 12.13 15.84 7.74
C VAL A 48 10.75 16.47 7.89
N VAL A 49 10.26 17.06 6.80
CA VAL A 49 8.93 17.68 6.76
C VAL A 49 7.87 16.59 7.01
N PRO A 50 6.89 16.81 7.92
CA PRO A 50 5.84 15.84 8.23
C PRO A 50 5.09 15.29 7.00
N THR A 51 4.87 16.13 5.99
CA THR A 51 4.26 15.73 4.72
C THR A 51 5.06 14.65 3.99
N VAL A 52 6.40 14.73 4.00
CA VAL A 52 7.27 13.74 3.34
C VAL A 52 7.14 12.38 4.04
N LEU A 53 7.15 12.35 5.37
CA LEU A 53 6.95 11.12 6.13
C LEU A 53 5.59 10.49 5.85
N ALA A 54 4.54 11.31 5.79
CA ALA A 54 3.19 10.87 5.47
C ALA A 54 3.10 10.28 4.05
N THR A 55 3.75 10.91 3.06
CA THR A 55 3.77 10.43 1.68
C THR A 55 4.53 9.10 1.55
N ILE A 56 5.66 8.93 2.25
CA ILE A 56 6.41 7.66 2.26
C ILE A 56 5.55 6.54 2.85
N MET A 57 4.79 6.81 3.91
CA MET A 57 3.91 5.80 4.51
C MET A 57 2.71 5.44 3.66
N TYR A 58 2.15 6.42 2.95
CA TYR A 58 1.11 6.15 1.96
C TYR A 58 1.65 5.26 0.83
N SER A 59 2.77 5.65 0.20
CA SER A 59 3.31 4.92 -0.94
C SER A 59 3.77 3.51 -0.58
N ALA A 60 4.41 3.33 0.58
CA ALA A 60 4.79 2.02 1.09
C ALA A 60 3.59 1.10 1.31
N SER A 61 2.47 1.63 1.82
CA SER A 61 1.26 0.86 2.07
C SER A 61 0.57 0.43 0.77
N VAL A 62 0.51 1.32 -0.23
CA VAL A 62 -0.02 1.00 -1.57
C VAL A 62 0.82 -0.08 -2.25
N LEU A 63 2.15 0.09 -2.25
CA LEU A 63 3.09 -0.89 -2.81
C LEU A 63 2.97 -2.25 -2.11
N CYS A 64 2.86 -2.26 -0.78
CA CYS A 64 2.68 -3.48 0.00
C CYS A 64 1.39 -4.22 -0.38
N GLY A 65 0.26 -3.52 -0.48
CA GLY A 65 -1.02 -4.13 -0.84
C GLY A 65 -1.00 -4.80 -2.21
N VAL A 66 -0.36 -4.15 -3.19
CA VAL A 66 -0.15 -4.70 -4.54
C VAL A 66 0.81 -5.90 -4.49
N ALA A 67 1.96 -5.76 -3.81
CA ALA A 67 2.97 -6.80 -3.73
C ALA A 67 2.46 -8.10 -3.08
N VAL A 68 1.61 -8.01 -2.05
CA VAL A 68 1.02 -9.18 -1.38
C VAL A 68 0.07 -9.95 -2.30
N GLU A 69 -0.80 -9.26 -3.04
CA GLU A 69 -1.71 -9.93 -3.98
C GLU A 69 -0.94 -10.52 -5.17
N TYR A 70 0.10 -9.83 -5.63
CA TYR A 70 0.98 -10.32 -6.69
C TYR A 70 1.74 -11.58 -6.26
N SER A 71 2.31 -11.60 -5.06
CA SER A 71 3.07 -12.76 -4.56
C SER A 71 2.17 -13.98 -4.39
N GLN A 72 0.96 -13.80 -3.85
CA GLN A 72 -0.03 -14.88 -3.76
C GLN A 72 -0.46 -15.39 -5.13
N TRP A 73 -0.57 -14.51 -6.13
CA TRP A 73 -0.84 -14.96 -7.49
C TRP A 73 0.30 -15.80 -8.08
N LEU A 74 1.56 -15.42 -7.86
CA LEU A 74 2.72 -16.21 -8.30
C LEU A 74 2.75 -17.60 -7.66
N GLU A 75 2.45 -17.69 -6.36
CA GLU A 75 2.31 -18.96 -5.64
C GLU A 75 1.20 -19.83 -6.27
N ASP A 76 0.05 -19.25 -6.61
CA ASP A 76 -1.05 -19.97 -7.27
C ASP A 76 -0.75 -20.44 -8.71
N GLN A 77 0.33 -19.93 -9.34
CA GLN A 77 0.79 -20.36 -10.67
C GLN A 77 1.87 -21.45 -10.63
N THR A 78 2.48 -21.72 -9.47
CA THR A 78 3.60 -22.67 -9.31
C THR A 78 3.08 -24.03 -8.86
#